data_AF-A0A3D0XIN2-F1
#
_entry.id   AF-A0A3D0XIN2-F1
#
_cell.length_a   1.000
_cell.length_b   1.000
_cell.length_c   1.000
_cell.angle_alpha   90.00
_cell.angle_beta   90.00
_cell.angle_gamma   90.00
#
_symmetry.space_group_name_H-M   'P 1'
#
loop_
_entity.id
_entity.type
_entity.pdbx_description
1 polymer ?
#
loop_
_entity_poly.entity_id
_entity_poly.type
_entity_poly.pdbx_seq_one_letter_code
_entity_poly.pdbx_strand_id
1 'polypeptide(L)'
;MRSRLHELTKRIFDQPMTDSSESADSKLKTRSLPGVENKEPTVTPPPSASDQSMLKRPKPVSGGPRKRLMPEGIWTKCPKCEETIYRKELEAKLNVCAHCGYHFPLSAWGRVASLMDGDSFQQMDEDMRSVDILSFPGYLGKLEANQQKTGLRDAVITGTGKLHGRTIALGVMDFGFNGGSMGSVVGEKLTRVIEKATQDGIPVIICSTSGGLGGGGDGGGGEGGGEGGSGE
;
A
#
# COMPACT_ATOMS: atom_id res chain seq x y z
N MET A 1 28.53 -21.37 -25.20
CA MET A 1 27.59 -21.12 -24.07
C MET A 1 26.75 -19.85 -24.22
N ARG A 2 27.29 -18.73 -24.72
CA ARG A 2 26.51 -17.47 -24.94
C ARG A 2 25.37 -17.55 -25.97
N SER A 3 25.46 -18.41 -26.98
CA SER A 3 24.41 -18.56 -28.00
C SER A 3 23.17 -19.33 -27.50
N ARG A 4 23.33 -20.31 -26.60
CA ARG A 4 22.17 -21.05 -26.03
C ARG A 4 21.32 -20.20 -25.08
N LEU A 5 21.91 -19.23 -24.39
CA LEU A 5 21.17 -18.31 -23.51
C LEU A 5 20.31 -17.32 -24.30
N HIS A 6 20.79 -16.89 -25.47
CA HIS A 6 20.06 -16.00 -26.39
C HIS A 6 18.91 -16.73 -27.11
N GLU A 7 19.11 -18.01 -27.44
CA GLU A 7 18.08 -18.86 -28.03
C GLU A 7 16.93 -19.13 -27.04
N LEU A 8 17.26 -19.32 -25.75
CA LEU A 8 16.27 -19.52 -24.68
C LEU A 8 15.46 -18.26 -24.38
N THR A 9 16.08 -17.08 -24.41
CA THR A 9 15.38 -15.80 -24.21
C THR A 9 14.44 -15.45 -25.37
N LYS A 10 14.81 -15.78 -26.62
CA LYS A 10 13.91 -15.61 -27.78
C LYS A 10 12.73 -16.58 -27.76
N ARG A 11 12.93 -17.84 -27.37
CA ARG A 11 11.84 -18.84 -27.27
C ARG A 11 10.80 -18.50 -26.21
N ILE A 12 11.20 -17.82 -25.14
CA ILE A 12 10.28 -17.39 -24.08
C ILE A 12 9.36 -16.27 -24.59
N PHE A 13 9.84 -15.34 -25.43
CA PHE A 13 9.07 -14.15 -25.81
C PHE A 13 8.13 -14.30 -27.03
N ASP A 14 8.31 -15.34 -27.86
CA ASP A 14 7.73 -15.38 -29.22
C ASP A 14 6.65 -16.46 -29.44
N GLN A 15 5.93 -16.87 -28.38
CA GLN A 15 4.80 -17.81 -28.55
C GLN A 15 3.48 -17.06 -28.82
N PRO A 16 2.78 -17.34 -29.93
CA PRO A 16 1.51 -16.70 -30.25
C PRO A 16 0.40 -17.19 -29.31
N MET A 17 -0.41 -16.24 -28.81
CA MET A 17 -1.65 -16.49 -28.07
C MET A 17 -2.65 -17.20 -28.97
N THR A 18 -2.96 -18.46 -28.67
CA THR A 18 -4.15 -19.13 -29.19
C THR A 18 -5.28 -18.91 -28.21
N ASP A 19 -6.26 -18.12 -28.65
CA ASP A 19 -7.58 -17.99 -28.03
C ASP A 19 -8.31 -19.34 -28.17
N SER A 20 -8.85 -19.85 -27.08
CA SER A 20 -9.72 -21.04 -27.08
C SER A 20 -10.91 -20.75 -26.18
N SER A 21 -12.01 -20.48 -26.87
CA SER A 21 -13.35 -20.21 -26.36
C SER A 21 -14.03 -21.45 -25.78
N GLU A 22 -15.17 -21.17 -25.14
CA GLU A 22 -16.37 -22.02 -25.00
C GLU A 22 -16.58 -22.92 -23.76
N SER A 23 -17.39 -22.35 -22.84
CA SER A 23 -18.70 -22.81 -22.39
C SER A 23 -18.86 -24.19 -21.72
N ALA A 24 -19.33 -24.16 -20.46
CA ALA A 24 -20.33 -25.11 -19.98
C ALA A 24 -21.20 -24.48 -18.89
N ASP A 25 -22.50 -24.67 -19.08
CA ASP A 25 -23.64 -23.96 -18.52
C ASP A 25 -24.27 -24.71 -17.33
N SER A 26 -25.04 -23.97 -16.54
CA SER A 26 -26.24 -24.41 -15.81
C SER A 26 -26.12 -25.28 -14.54
N LYS A 27 -26.52 -24.70 -13.41
CA LYS A 27 -27.76 -25.06 -12.68
C LYS A 27 -27.81 -24.35 -11.31
N LEU A 28 -28.59 -23.27 -11.21
CA LEU A 28 -29.52 -23.15 -10.08
C LEU A 28 -30.73 -22.30 -10.48
N LYS A 29 -31.89 -22.86 -10.23
CA LYS A 29 -33.19 -22.49 -10.81
C LYS A 29 -33.96 -21.63 -9.82
N THR A 30 -34.37 -20.45 -10.30
CA THR A 30 -35.59 -19.68 -10.01
C THR A 30 -36.14 -19.65 -8.57
N ARG A 31 -36.44 -18.43 -8.08
CA ARG A 31 -37.83 -18.02 -7.80
C ARG A 31 -37.97 -16.51 -7.56
N SER A 32 -39.12 -16.02 -7.98
CA SER A 32 -39.53 -14.66 -8.30
C SER A 32 -39.69 -13.67 -7.13
N LEU A 33 -39.56 -12.38 -7.46
CA LEU A 33 -39.98 -11.22 -6.65
C LEU A 33 -41.52 -11.18 -6.50
N PRO A 34 -42.02 -10.59 -5.40
CA PRO A 34 -42.88 -9.42 -5.62
C PRO A 34 -42.71 -8.28 -4.59
N GLY A 35 -42.89 -7.06 -5.11
CA GLY A 35 -43.43 -5.83 -4.50
C GLY A 35 -43.32 -5.58 -3.00
N VAL A 36 -42.62 -4.50 -2.63
CA VAL A 36 -42.94 -3.74 -1.42
C VAL A 36 -43.16 -2.29 -1.83
N GLU A 37 -44.45 -1.94 -1.89
CA GLU A 37 -44.99 -0.60 -2.04
C GLU A 37 -44.62 0.29 -0.84
N ASN A 38 -44.32 1.55 -1.15
CA ASN A 38 -44.21 2.64 -0.21
C ASN A 38 -45.51 2.82 0.58
N LYS A 39 -45.42 2.89 1.91
CA LYS A 39 -46.52 3.35 2.75
C LYS A 39 -46.00 4.41 3.74
N GLU A 40 -46.39 5.64 3.47
CA GLU A 40 -46.29 6.78 4.39
C GLU A 40 -46.98 6.45 5.72
N PRO A 41 -46.43 6.83 6.88
CA PRO A 41 -47.16 6.79 8.12
C PRO A 41 -48.05 8.02 8.29
N THR A 42 -49.34 7.72 8.36
CA THR A 42 -50.49 8.57 8.64
C THR A 42 -50.38 9.38 9.92
N VAL A 43 -50.93 10.58 9.82
CA VAL A 43 -51.16 11.64 10.81
C VAL A 43 -52.12 11.18 11.92
N THR A 44 -51.79 11.45 13.18
CA THR A 44 -52.74 11.42 14.31
C THR A 44 -52.99 12.85 14.82
N PRO A 45 -54.25 13.25 15.10
CA PRO A 45 -54.60 14.61 15.53
C PRO A 45 -54.36 14.85 17.04
N PRO A 46 -54.37 16.12 17.50
CA PRO A 46 -53.82 16.52 18.79
C PRO A 46 -54.85 16.48 19.93
N PRO A 47 -54.42 16.34 21.20
CA PRO A 47 -55.21 16.78 22.33
C PRO A 47 -54.97 18.27 22.64
N SER A 48 -56.07 19.00 22.77
CA SER A 48 -56.15 20.37 23.27
C SER A 48 -56.01 20.42 24.79
N ALA A 49 -55.22 21.36 25.32
CA ALA A 49 -55.57 22.24 26.44
C ALA A 49 -54.37 23.11 26.85
N SER A 50 -54.50 24.42 26.57
CA SER A 50 -54.16 25.54 27.44
C SER A 50 -53.13 25.35 28.57
N ASP A 51 -51.99 26.04 28.47
CA ASP A 51 -51.62 27.06 29.45
C ASP A 51 -50.60 28.05 28.85
N GLN A 52 -50.84 29.34 29.09
CA GLN A 52 -50.02 30.43 28.58
C GLN A 52 -48.93 30.76 29.62
N SER A 53 -47.66 30.47 29.33
CA SER A 53 -46.57 31.18 30.00
C SER A 53 -45.29 31.26 29.18
N MET A 54 -44.91 32.51 28.88
CA MET A 54 -43.55 33.02 28.62
C MET A 54 -42.62 32.21 27.69
N LEU A 55 -42.65 32.55 26.40
CA LEU A 55 -41.52 32.33 25.49
C LEU A 55 -40.32 33.18 25.93
N LYS A 56 -39.47 32.65 26.81
CA LYS A 56 -38.07 33.10 26.90
C LYS A 56 -37.34 32.55 25.68
N ARG A 57 -37.06 33.44 24.73
CA ARG A 57 -36.27 33.19 23.52
C ARG A 57 -34.88 32.67 23.93
N PRO A 58 -34.51 31.40 23.67
CA PRO A 58 -33.16 30.93 23.99
C PRO A 58 -32.17 31.65 23.06
N LYS A 59 -31.12 32.22 23.65
CA LYS A 59 -30.03 32.86 22.91
C LYS A 59 -29.38 31.81 21.98
N PRO A 60 -29.12 32.11 20.70
CA PRO A 60 -28.40 31.18 19.85
C PRO A 60 -26.99 31.01 20.42
N VAL A 61 -26.72 29.83 20.98
CA VAL A 61 -25.37 29.44 21.33
C VAL A 61 -24.55 29.42 20.05
N SER A 62 -23.58 30.32 20.00
CA SER A 62 -22.62 30.48 18.92
C SER A 62 -22.02 29.11 18.57
N GLY A 63 -22.43 28.56 17.43
CA GLY A 63 -21.80 27.39 16.86
C GLY A 63 -20.34 27.69 16.62
N GLY A 64 -19.47 27.14 17.45
CA GLY A 64 -18.03 27.12 17.19
C GLY A 64 -17.76 26.54 15.80
N PRO A 65 -16.66 26.92 15.14
CA PRO A 65 -16.38 26.48 13.79
C PRO A 65 -16.33 24.95 13.79
N ARG A 66 -17.31 24.33 13.12
CA ARG A 66 -17.21 22.93 12.72
C ARG A 66 -16.00 22.88 11.80
N LYS A 67 -14.83 22.60 12.35
CA LYS A 67 -13.67 22.16 11.59
C LYS A 67 -14.18 20.95 10.84
N ARG A 68 -14.53 21.13 9.56
CA ARG A 68 -14.68 20.03 8.63
C ARG A 68 -13.36 19.29 8.77
N LEU A 69 -13.40 18.07 9.29
CA LEU A 69 -12.25 17.17 9.32
C LEU A 69 -11.90 16.93 7.85
N MET A 70 -11.12 17.84 7.29
CA MET A 70 -10.59 17.74 5.94
C MET A 70 -9.63 16.56 6.00
N PRO A 71 -9.79 15.51 5.19
CA PRO A 71 -8.91 14.37 5.28
C PRO A 71 -7.49 14.84 4.95
N GLU A 72 -6.62 14.83 5.94
CA GLU A 72 -5.23 15.18 5.76
C GLU A 72 -4.57 14.14 4.83
N GLY A 73 -3.77 14.59 3.88
CA GLY A 73 -3.07 13.69 2.94
C GLY A 73 -3.77 13.42 1.61
N ILE A 74 -4.77 14.20 1.20
CA ILE A 74 -5.36 14.08 -0.14
C ILE A 74 -4.42 14.59 -1.25
N TRP A 75 -3.63 15.63 -0.95
CA TRP A 75 -2.77 16.33 -1.89
C TRP A 75 -1.30 16.10 -1.55
N THR A 76 -0.44 15.98 -2.55
CA THR A 76 1.01 15.82 -2.41
C THR A 76 1.72 16.70 -3.41
N LYS A 77 2.73 17.46 -2.96
CA LYS A 77 3.54 18.31 -3.84
C LYS A 77 4.71 17.52 -4.41
N CYS A 78 5.01 17.70 -5.69
CA CYS A 78 6.17 17.08 -6.31
C CYS A 78 7.46 17.81 -5.91
N PRO A 79 8.52 17.12 -5.45
CA PRO A 79 9.77 17.78 -5.07
C PRO A 79 10.56 18.33 -6.27
N LYS A 80 10.27 17.89 -7.50
CA LYS A 80 11.00 18.29 -8.71
C LYS A 80 10.34 19.46 -9.45
N CYS A 81 9.01 19.47 -9.55
CA CYS A 81 8.26 20.47 -10.32
C CYS A 81 7.28 21.29 -9.48
N GLU A 82 7.23 21.07 -8.17
CA GLU A 82 6.38 21.77 -7.18
C GLU A 82 4.86 21.69 -7.41
N GLU A 83 4.45 20.99 -8.47
CA GLU A 83 3.05 20.77 -8.82
C GLU A 83 2.31 20.00 -7.73
N THR A 84 1.05 20.36 -7.50
CA THR A 84 0.21 19.75 -6.47
C THR A 84 -0.62 18.64 -7.09
N ILE A 85 -0.35 17.41 -6.70
CA ILE A 85 -0.94 16.21 -7.30
C ILE A 85 -1.89 15.56 -6.30
N TYR A 86 -3.02 15.04 -6.80
CA TYR A 86 -3.95 14.26 -6.01
C TYR A 86 -3.40 12.86 -5.73
N ARG A 87 -3.37 12.42 -4.46
CA ARG A 87 -2.70 11.17 -4.05
C ARG A 87 -3.27 9.93 -4.77
N LYS A 88 -4.58 9.82 -4.97
CA LYS A 88 -5.15 8.67 -5.68
C LYS A 88 -4.77 8.62 -7.16
N GLU A 89 -4.61 9.78 -7.80
CA GLU A 89 -4.12 9.84 -9.19
C GLU A 89 -2.65 9.45 -9.28
N LEU A 90 -1.87 9.82 -8.27
CA LEU A 90 -0.46 9.43 -8.15
C LEU A 90 -0.33 7.91 -7.97
N GLU A 91 -1.14 7.30 -7.10
CA GLU A 91 -1.18 5.85 -6.87
C GLU A 91 -1.62 5.10 -8.14
N ALA A 92 -2.64 5.59 -8.86
CA ALA A 92 -3.09 5.02 -10.12
C ALA A 92 -2.00 5.04 -11.23
N LYS A 93 -1.06 5.98 -11.13
CA LYS A 93 0.10 6.11 -12.04
C LYS A 93 1.38 5.52 -11.45
N LEU A 94 1.27 4.57 -10.51
CA LEU A 94 2.40 3.86 -9.89
C LEU A 94 3.42 4.80 -9.23
N ASN A 95 2.95 5.86 -8.58
CA ASN A 95 3.78 6.87 -7.91
C ASN A 95 4.72 7.63 -8.87
N VAL A 96 4.28 7.88 -10.10
CA VAL A 96 5.00 8.71 -11.08
C VAL A 96 4.31 10.05 -11.29
N CYS A 97 5.06 11.14 -11.17
CA CYS A 97 4.57 12.48 -11.48
C CYS A 97 4.21 12.60 -12.97
N ALA A 98 2.95 12.93 -13.27
CA ALA A 98 2.47 13.10 -14.64
C ALA A 98 3.10 14.29 -15.39
N HIS A 99 3.61 15.29 -14.68
CA HIS A 99 4.16 16.51 -15.28
C HIS A 99 5.66 16.38 -15.61
N CYS A 100 6.44 15.80 -14.70
CA CYS A 100 7.91 15.80 -14.82
C CYS A 100 8.57 14.41 -14.83
N GLY A 101 7.78 13.34 -14.73
CA GLY A 101 8.26 11.95 -14.71
C GLY A 101 9.07 11.58 -13.46
N TYR A 102 8.96 12.35 -12.38
CA TYR A 102 9.61 12.02 -11.11
C TYR A 102 8.97 10.78 -10.46
N HIS A 103 9.80 9.82 -10.06
CA HIS A 103 9.37 8.61 -9.36
C HIS A 103 9.39 8.86 -7.86
N PHE A 104 8.21 8.82 -7.23
CA PHE A 104 8.10 8.85 -5.78
C PHE A 104 8.40 7.46 -5.20
N PRO A 105 8.76 7.39 -3.91
CA PRO A 105 8.86 6.11 -3.21
C PRO A 105 7.56 5.33 -3.32
N LEU A 106 7.68 4.02 -3.58
CA LEU A 106 6.56 3.08 -3.62
C LEU A 106 6.83 2.02 -2.55
N SER A 107 5.80 1.68 -1.77
CA SER A 107 5.92 0.61 -0.77
C SER A 107 6.23 -0.73 -1.43
N ALA A 108 6.85 -1.64 -0.69
CA ALA A 108 7.15 -2.97 -1.23
C ALA A 108 5.88 -3.70 -1.68
N TRP A 109 4.79 -3.64 -0.91
CA TRP A 109 3.49 -4.19 -1.32
C TRP A 109 2.91 -3.52 -2.57
N GLY A 110 3.03 -2.19 -2.69
CA GLY A 110 2.60 -1.49 -3.89
C GLY A 110 3.35 -1.95 -5.14
N ARG A 111 4.65 -2.26 -4.99
CA ARG A 111 5.47 -2.81 -6.08
C ARG A 111 5.12 -4.26 -6.41
N VAL A 112 4.86 -5.09 -5.41
CA VAL A 112 4.36 -6.46 -5.62
C VAL A 112 3.03 -6.43 -6.38
N ALA A 113 2.07 -5.61 -5.94
CA ALA A 113 0.77 -5.47 -6.59
C ALA A 113 0.86 -4.93 -8.03
N SER A 114 1.87 -4.08 -8.33
CA SER A 114 2.08 -3.57 -9.69
C SER A 114 2.71 -4.59 -10.65
N LEU A 115 3.46 -5.57 -10.11
CA LEU A 115 4.20 -6.56 -10.90
C LEU A 115 3.46 -7.90 -11.01
N MET A 116 2.63 -8.26 -10.03
CA MET A 116 1.97 -9.56 -10.00
C MET A 116 0.60 -9.50 -10.65
N ASP A 117 0.24 -10.58 -11.33
CA ASP A 117 -1.09 -10.75 -11.91
C ASP A 117 -2.09 -11.10 -10.80
N GLY A 118 -3.02 -10.18 -10.51
CA GLY A 118 -4.08 -10.38 -9.51
C GLY A 118 -3.54 -10.86 -8.16
N ASP A 119 -4.22 -11.84 -7.55
CA ASP A 119 -3.84 -12.42 -6.25
C ASP A 119 -2.93 -13.65 -6.38
N SER A 120 -2.08 -13.71 -7.41
CA SER A 120 -1.21 -14.87 -7.66
C SER A 120 0.03 -14.94 -6.75
N PHE A 121 0.31 -13.88 -5.99
CA PHE A 121 1.51 -13.78 -5.16
C PHE A 121 1.41 -14.65 -3.89
N GLN A 122 2.31 -15.60 -3.77
CA GLN A 122 2.51 -16.42 -2.58
C GLN A 122 3.79 -16.00 -1.89
N GLN A 123 3.63 -15.34 -0.74
CA GLN A 123 4.74 -14.89 0.07
C GLN A 123 5.49 -16.07 0.70
N MET A 124 6.81 -15.98 0.73
CA MET A 124 7.71 -16.95 1.36
C MET A 124 8.34 -16.35 2.63
N ASP A 125 8.62 -17.20 3.61
CA ASP A 125 9.37 -16.85 4.83
C ASP A 125 8.81 -15.61 5.56
N GLU A 126 7.48 -15.50 5.66
CA GLU A 126 6.83 -14.40 6.37
C GLU A 126 7.22 -14.39 7.86
N ASP A 127 7.44 -15.57 8.45
CA ASP A 127 7.75 -15.68 9.88
C ASP A 127 9.20 -15.34 10.28
N MET A 128 10.06 -15.08 9.31
CA MET A 128 11.45 -14.73 9.57
C MET A 128 11.59 -13.31 10.13
N ARG A 129 12.35 -13.16 11.22
CA ARG A 129 12.54 -11.89 11.95
C ARG A 129 14.00 -11.67 12.28
N SER A 130 14.44 -10.41 12.18
CA SER A 130 15.79 -10.02 12.56
C SER A 130 15.99 -10.15 14.07
N VAL A 131 17.14 -10.69 14.48
CA VAL A 131 17.55 -10.88 15.87
C VAL A 131 18.83 -10.09 16.12
N ASP A 132 18.90 -9.39 17.25
CA ASP A 132 20.11 -8.69 17.66
C ASP A 132 21.10 -9.65 18.35
N ILE A 133 22.09 -10.11 17.60
CA ILE A 133 23.15 -11.00 18.12
C ILE A 133 24.26 -10.18 18.80
N LEU A 134 24.43 -8.92 18.40
CA LEU A 134 25.54 -8.07 18.85
C LEU A 134 25.16 -7.19 20.06
N SER A 135 23.91 -7.23 20.50
CA SER A 135 23.37 -6.37 21.57
C SER A 135 23.64 -4.90 21.31
N PHE A 136 23.39 -4.46 20.07
CA PHE A 136 23.68 -3.10 19.65
C PHE A 136 22.67 -2.13 20.29
N PRO A 137 23.14 -1.08 21.00
CA PRO A 137 22.26 -0.19 21.73
C PRO A 137 21.27 0.53 20.78
N GLY A 138 19.98 0.38 21.07
CA GLY A 138 18.90 1.02 20.33
C GLY A 138 18.52 0.38 19.00
N TYR A 139 19.12 -0.76 18.61
CA TYR A 139 18.75 -1.45 17.36
C TYR A 139 17.34 -2.04 17.43
N LEU A 140 16.99 -2.73 18.52
CA LEU A 140 15.65 -3.30 18.70
C LEU A 140 14.54 -2.23 18.66
N GLY A 141 14.76 -1.08 19.31
CA GLY A 141 13.80 0.03 19.26
C GLY A 141 13.61 0.59 17.85
N LYS A 142 14.70 0.70 17.07
CA LYS A 142 14.61 1.09 15.64
C LYS A 142 13.88 0.05 14.81
N LEU A 143 14.12 -1.24 15.07
CA LEU A 143 13.45 -2.34 14.37
C LEU A 143 11.93 -2.29 14.62
N GLU A 144 11.51 -2.18 15.88
CA GLU A 144 10.09 -2.08 16.25
C GLU A 144 9.44 -0.83 15.65
N ALA A 145 10.09 0.33 15.70
CA ALA A 145 9.58 1.55 15.09
C ALA A 145 9.39 1.40 13.56
N ASN A 146 10.33 0.76 12.87
CA ASN A 146 10.22 0.50 11.44
C ASN A 146 9.13 -0.52 11.11
N GLN A 147 8.98 -1.57 11.92
CA GLN A 147 7.90 -2.56 11.78
C GLN A 147 6.53 -1.91 11.96
N GLN A 148 6.37 -1.02 12.96
CA GLN A 148 5.14 -0.28 13.17
C GLN A 148 4.83 0.70 12.03
N LYS A 149 5.86 1.38 11.50
CA LYS A 149 5.70 2.34 10.40
C LYS A 149 5.33 1.70 9.07
N THR A 150 5.94 0.56 8.76
CA THR A 150 5.83 -0.08 7.43
C THR A 150 4.85 -1.25 7.40
N GLY A 151 4.53 -1.84 8.55
CA GLY A 151 3.79 -3.10 8.65
C GLY A 151 4.58 -4.32 8.16
N LEU A 152 5.86 -4.15 7.81
CA LEU A 152 6.74 -5.23 7.36
C LEU A 152 7.54 -5.77 8.54
N ARG A 153 7.83 -7.07 8.52
CA ARG A 153 8.67 -7.70 9.55
C ARG A 153 10.16 -7.46 9.31
N ASP A 154 10.54 -7.29 8.04
CA ASP A 154 11.90 -7.01 7.60
C ASP A 154 11.89 -6.17 6.31
N ALA A 155 13.07 -5.71 5.87
CA ALA A 155 13.24 -4.82 4.72
C ALA A 155 12.97 -5.46 3.35
N VAL A 156 12.59 -6.74 3.31
CA VAL A 156 12.35 -7.48 2.06
C VAL A 156 11.10 -8.36 2.12
N ILE A 157 10.33 -8.30 1.05
CA ILE A 157 9.23 -9.22 0.75
C ILE A 157 9.72 -10.16 -0.35
N THR A 158 9.63 -11.46 -0.11
CA THR A 158 10.00 -12.50 -1.08
C THR A 158 8.83 -13.44 -1.31
N GLY A 159 8.73 -13.99 -2.51
CA GLY A 159 7.67 -14.92 -2.86
C GLY A 159 7.73 -15.37 -4.31
N THR A 160 6.71 -16.11 -4.72
CA THR A 160 6.50 -16.51 -6.11
C THR A 160 5.12 -16.06 -6.58
N GLY A 161 4.96 -15.79 -7.87
CA GLY A 161 3.69 -15.37 -8.42
C GLY A 161 3.69 -15.46 -9.94
N LYS A 162 2.62 -14.96 -10.57
CA LYS A 162 2.53 -14.89 -12.03
C LYS A 162 2.73 -13.46 -12.51
N LEU A 163 3.51 -13.29 -13.57
CA LEU A 163 3.66 -12.06 -14.32
C LEU A 163 3.34 -12.37 -15.79
N HIS A 164 2.28 -11.77 -16.32
CA HIS A 164 1.74 -12.07 -17.65
C HIS A 164 1.59 -13.58 -17.91
N GLY A 165 1.06 -14.32 -16.94
CA GLY A 165 0.84 -15.77 -16.99
C GLY A 165 2.09 -16.64 -16.78
N ARG A 166 3.28 -16.06 -16.66
CA ARG A 166 4.53 -16.80 -16.38
C ARG A 166 4.80 -16.82 -14.88
N THR A 167 5.08 -18.00 -14.33
CA THR A 167 5.52 -18.12 -12.94
C THR A 167 6.90 -17.51 -12.78
N ILE A 168 7.04 -16.58 -11.85
CA ILE A 168 8.30 -15.92 -11.53
C ILE A 168 8.52 -15.92 -10.01
N ALA A 169 9.78 -15.84 -9.61
CA ALA A 169 10.16 -15.57 -8.24
C ALA A 169 10.45 -14.08 -8.08
N LEU A 170 9.95 -13.46 -7.03
CA LEU A 170 10.03 -12.02 -6.80
C LEU A 170 10.62 -11.73 -5.41
N GLY A 171 11.60 -10.83 -5.37
CA GLY A 171 12.11 -10.21 -4.15
C GLY A 171 12.01 -8.69 -4.24
N VAL A 172 11.28 -8.04 -3.34
CA VAL A 172 11.12 -6.59 -3.32
C VAL A 172 11.63 -6.05 -2.00
N MET A 173 12.62 -5.16 -2.07
CA MET A 173 13.13 -4.43 -0.90
C MET A 173 12.31 -3.16 -0.65
N ASP A 174 12.19 -2.76 0.61
CA ASP A 174 11.53 -1.51 1.03
C ASP A 174 12.54 -0.54 1.64
N PHE A 175 12.64 0.67 1.08
CA PHE A 175 13.48 1.74 1.61
C PHE A 175 12.95 2.30 2.93
N GLY A 176 11.64 2.25 3.17
CA GLY A 176 11.01 2.72 4.40
C GLY A 176 11.42 1.93 5.64
N PHE A 177 11.98 0.73 5.45
CA PHE A 177 12.48 -0.12 6.53
C PHE A 177 14.01 0.00 6.65
N ASN A 178 14.46 0.83 7.59
CA ASN A 178 15.89 1.05 7.86
C ASN A 178 16.73 1.38 6.59
N GLY A 179 16.15 2.14 5.65
CA GLY A 179 16.80 2.50 4.40
C GLY A 179 17.02 1.33 3.43
N GLY A 180 16.34 0.20 3.60
CA GLY A 180 16.59 -1.01 2.80
C GLY A 180 17.94 -1.67 3.11
N SER A 181 18.46 -1.48 4.33
CA SER A 181 19.73 -2.08 4.75
C SER A 181 19.66 -3.61 4.70
N MET A 182 20.68 -4.25 4.12
CA MET A 182 20.78 -5.71 4.03
C MET A 182 21.25 -6.30 5.37
N GLY A 183 20.30 -6.74 6.19
CA GLY A 183 20.57 -7.56 7.39
C GLY A 183 20.70 -9.05 7.09
N SER A 184 20.92 -9.85 8.14
CA SER A 184 21.01 -11.32 8.05
C SER A 184 19.74 -11.95 7.46
N VAL A 185 18.57 -11.48 7.88
CA VAL A 185 17.28 -11.97 7.39
C VAL A 185 17.02 -11.57 5.94
N VAL A 186 17.39 -10.35 5.54
CA VAL A 186 17.27 -9.92 4.15
C VAL A 186 18.07 -10.84 3.22
N GLY A 187 19.32 -11.13 3.59
CA GLY A 187 20.18 -12.03 2.83
C GLY A 187 19.64 -13.45 2.77
N GLU A 188 19.18 -13.99 3.90
CA GLU A 188 18.60 -15.33 3.98
C GLU A 188 17.35 -15.47 3.11
N LYS A 189 16.39 -14.54 3.21
CA LYS A 189 15.16 -14.55 2.40
C LYS A 189 15.46 -14.46 0.90
N LEU A 190 16.40 -13.59 0.52
CA LEU A 190 16.81 -13.43 -0.87
C LEU A 190 17.49 -14.70 -1.41
N THR A 191 18.32 -15.34 -0.59
CA THR A 191 18.99 -16.59 -0.95
C THR A 191 17.95 -17.70 -1.18
N ARG A 192 17.00 -17.87 -0.26
CA ARG A 192 15.94 -18.87 -0.37
C ARG A 192 15.08 -18.72 -1.63
N VAL A 193 14.69 -17.50 -1.99
CA VAL A 193 13.88 -17.26 -3.19
C VAL A 193 14.68 -17.56 -4.48
N ILE A 194 15.98 -17.26 -4.50
CA ILE A 194 16.86 -17.58 -5.62
C ILE A 194 17.06 -19.09 -5.75
N GLU A 195 17.31 -19.78 -4.63
CA GLU A 195 17.45 -21.24 -4.61
C GLU A 195 16.16 -21.93 -5.07
N LYS A 196 15.01 -21.48 -4.56
CA LYS A 196 13.69 -21.98 -4.97
C LYS A 196 13.47 -21.78 -6.47
N ALA A 197 13.78 -20.60 -7.00
CA ALA A 197 13.66 -20.33 -8.41
C ALA A 197 14.58 -21.18 -9.28
N THR A 198 15.79 -21.43 -8.78
CA THR A 198 16.78 -22.30 -9.45
C THR A 198 16.28 -23.75 -9.49
N GLN A 199 15.67 -24.24 -8.41
CA GLN A 199 15.07 -25.58 -8.34
C GLN A 199 13.86 -25.72 -9.28
N ASP A 200 13.00 -24.71 -9.34
CA ASP A 200 11.78 -24.72 -10.14
C ASP A 200 12.02 -24.34 -11.62
N GLY A 201 13.22 -23.84 -11.95
CA GLY A 201 13.55 -23.37 -13.31
C GLY A 201 12.78 -22.12 -13.73
N ILE A 202 12.37 -21.29 -12.77
CA ILE A 202 11.61 -20.04 -13.02
C ILE A 202 12.52 -18.81 -12.96
N PRO A 203 12.21 -17.73 -13.71
CA PRO A 203 13.00 -16.50 -13.66
C PRO A 203 12.85 -15.79 -12.31
N VAL A 204 13.90 -15.09 -11.90
CA VAL A 204 13.95 -14.30 -10.66
C VAL A 204 13.97 -12.81 -11.00
N ILE A 205 13.14 -12.03 -10.30
CA ILE A 205 13.15 -10.57 -10.34
C ILE A 205 13.42 -10.05 -8.94
N ILE A 206 14.42 -9.18 -8.79
CA ILE A 206 14.75 -8.53 -7.52
C ILE A 206 14.67 -7.01 -7.70
N CYS A 207 13.76 -6.37 -6.98
CA CYS A 207 13.66 -4.92 -6.89
C CYS A 207 14.51 -4.44 -5.72
N SER A 208 15.75 -4.09 -6.00
CA SER A 208 16.70 -3.60 -5.00
C SER A 208 16.46 -2.14 -4.67
N THR A 209 16.35 -1.84 -3.39
CA THR A 209 16.41 -0.47 -2.84
C THR A 209 17.36 -0.52 -1.65
N SER A 210 18.47 0.20 -1.73
CA SER A 210 19.41 0.30 -0.62
C SER A 210 19.88 1.75 -0.52
N GLY A 211 19.62 2.34 0.63
CA GLY A 211 20.15 3.62 1.05
C GLY A 211 21.61 3.46 1.42
N GLY A 212 22.49 3.51 0.42
CA GLY A 212 23.79 4.11 0.68
C GLY A 212 23.55 5.52 1.21
N LEU A 213 24.33 5.94 2.20
CA LEU A 213 24.29 7.28 2.80
C LEU A 213 24.57 8.33 1.70
N GLY A 214 23.52 8.74 0.99
CA GLY A 214 23.64 9.39 -0.31
C GLY A 214 22.34 10.05 -0.74
N GLY A 215 21.98 11.12 -0.03
CA GLY A 215 21.25 12.29 -0.53
C GLY A 215 19.92 12.07 -1.26
N GLY A 216 18.82 12.37 -0.58
CA GLY A 216 17.61 12.86 -1.25
C GLY A 216 16.31 12.41 -0.62
N GLY A 217 15.74 13.25 0.25
CA GLY A 217 14.29 13.24 0.49
C GLY A 217 13.84 12.99 1.92
N ASP A 218 14.55 13.48 2.93
CA ASP A 218 13.90 13.77 4.23
C ASP A 218 13.03 15.02 4.06
N GLY A 219 11.86 14.82 3.43
CA GLY A 219 10.76 15.77 3.47
C GLY A 219 10.19 15.78 4.87
N GLY A 220 10.44 16.88 5.58
CA GLY A 220 10.26 17.04 7.02
C GLY A 220 8.87 16.77 7.58
N GLY A 221 8.86 16.60 8.91
CA GLY A 221 7.66 16.50 9.72
C GLY A 221 7.95 16.73 11.20
N GLY A 222 8.20 17.99 11.58
CA GLY A 222 7.79 18.52 12.89
C GLY A 222 8.85 18.64 13.99
N GLU A 223 9.80 19.57 13.86
CA GLU A 223 10.36 20.23 15.05
C GLU A 223 9.34 21.26 15.55
N GLY A 224 8.56 20.87 16.57
CA GLY A 224 7.76 21.78 17.37
C GLY A 224 8.62 22.34 18.49
N GLY A 225 9.19 23.52 18.29
CA GLY A 225 9.88 24.29 19.32
C GLY A 225 8.94 24.64 20.48
N GLY A 226 9.38 24.30 21.69
CA GLY A 226 8.79 24.77 22.94
C GLY A 226 9.82 25.58 23.70
N GLU A 227 10.09 26.80 23.25
CA GLU A 227 10.66 27.85 24.10
C GLU A 227 9.54 28.33 25.04
N GLY A 228 9.60 27.90 26.30
CA GLY A 228 8.79 28.45 27.39
C GLY A 228 9.67 29.28 28.30
N GLY A 229 9.64 30.61 28.12
CA GLY A 229 10.28 31.56 29.00
C GLY A 229 9.46 31.86 30.27
N SER A 230 10.22 32.21 31.33
CA SER A 230 9.93 33.19 32.40
C SER A 230 8.71 33.05 33.33
N GLY A 231 8.99 33.15 34.64
CA GLY A 231 8.09 33.48 35.77
C GLY A 231 8.05 32.33 36.78
N GLU A 232 8.42 32.46 38.06
CA GLU A 232 8.75 33.56 38.98
C GLU A 232 9.84 33.09 39.96
#